data_AF-A0A1B7NN51-F1
#
_entry.id   AF-A0A1B7NN51-F1
#
_cell.length_a   1.000
_cell.length_b   1.000
_cell.length_c   1.000
_cell.angle_alpha   90.00
_cell.angle_beta   90.00
_cell.angle_gamma   90.00
#
_symmetry.space_group_name_H-M   'P 1'
#
loop_
_entity.id
_entity.type
_entity.pdbx_description
1 polymer ?
#
loop_
_entity_poly.entity_id
_entity_poly.type
_entity_poly.pdbx_seq_one_letter_code
_entity_poly.pdbx_strand_id
1 'polypeptide(L)'
;MGVTKRVLKNGNGVNKPVTGDEVVIDYTGCLYDPTAAEKYFMGDEFDSSKDRGDFKTTIGIGKVIRGWDEAVMNMTLGEKCILTIS
;
A
#
# COMPACT_ATOMS: atom_id res chain seq x y z
N MET A 1 13.21 -1.33 10.22
CA MET A 1 12.13 -1.62 9.26
C MET A 1 11.74 -0.31 8.60
N GLY A 2 11.82 -0.26 7.29
CA GLY A 2 11.55 0.94 6.50
C GLY A 2 10.58 0.63 5.36
N VAL A 3 9.81 1.64 4.94
CA VAL A 3 8.94 1.55 3.78
C VAL A 3 9.40 2.54 2.70
N THR A 4 9.57 2.04 1.49
CA THR A 4 9.84 2.85 0.31
C THR A 4 8.57 2.92 -0.53
N LYS A 5 8.09 4.15 -0.81
CA LYS A 5 6.93 4.39 -1.66
C LYS A 5 7.35 4.86 -3.04
N ARG A 6 6.95 4.13 -4.09
CA ARG A 6 7.09 4.55 -5.49
C ARG A 6 5.72 4.82 -6.08
N VAL A 7 5.41 6.09 -6.37
CA VAL A 7 4.11 6.48 -6.93
C VAL A 7 4.05 6.10 -8.41
N LEU A 8 2.99 5.38 -8.79
CA LEU A 8 2.67 5.02 -10.18
C LEU A 8 1.62 5.97 -10.77
N LYS A 9 0.65 6.39 -9.95
CA LYS A 9 -0.40 7.34 -10.30
C LYS A 9 -0.66 8.24 -9.10
N ASN A 10 -0.58 9.55 -9.29
CA ASN A 10 -0.93 10.51 -8.25
C ASN A 10 -2.43 10.41 -7.93
N GLY A 11 -2.76 10.55 -6.65
CA GLY A 11 -4.13 10.75 -6.21
C GLY A 11 -4.58 12.20 -6.40
N ASN A 12 -5.64 12.57 -5.72
CA ASN A 12 -6.24 13.90 -5.89
C ASN A 12 -5.48 15.05 -5.21
N GLY A 13 -4.40 14.77 -4.45
CA GLY A 13 -3.60 15.81 -3.80
C GLY A 13 -4.24 16.48 -2.58
N VAL A 14 -5.53 16.22 -2.32
CA VAL A 14 -6.33 16.97 -1.33
C VAL A 14 -6.73 16.07 -0.16
N ASN A 15 -7.35 14.92 -0.45
CA ASN A 15 -7.85 14.04 0.59
C ASN A 15 -6.74 13.08 1.00
N LYS A 16 -6.11 13.37 2.15
CA LYS A 16 -5.16 12.49 2.82
C LYS A 16 -5.82 11.84 4.03
N PRO A 17 -5.59 10.54 4.28
CA PRO A 17 -6.05 9.91 5.52
C PRO A 17 -5.45 10.58 6.74
N VAL A 18 -6.22 10.70 7.82
CA VAL A 18 -5.71 11.04 9.15
C VAL A 18 -5.77 9.84 10.08
N THR A 19 -5.04 9.91 11.20
CA THR A 19 -5.00 8.84 12.19
C THR A 19 -6.41 8.52 12.69
N GLY A 20 -6.81 7.25 12.57
CA GLY A 20 -8.14 6.78 12.96
C GLY A 20 -9.17 6.74 11.84
N ASP A 21 -8.83 7.23 10.64
CA ASP A 21 -9.72 7.11 9.47
C ASP A 21 -9.83 5.66 9.00
N GLU A 22 -11.03 5.30 8.53
CA GLU A 22 -11.26 4.09 7.78
C GLU A 22 -10.93 4.33 6.30
N VAL A 23 -10.00 3.54 5.77
CA VAL A 23 -9.58 3.58 4.38
C VAL A 23 -9.96 2.29 3.67
N VAL A 24 -10.29 2.43 2.38
CA VAL A 24 -10.57 1.32 1.48
C VAL A 24 -9.43 1.24 0.47
N ILE A 25 -8.77 0.09 0.39
CA ILE A 25 -7.54 -0.07 -0.40
C ILE A 25 -7.66 -1.30 -1.30
N ASP A 26 -7.39 -1.08 -2.58
CA ASP A 26 -7.08 -2.16 -3.51
C ASP A 26 -5.58 -2.46 -3.48
N TYR A 27 -5.23 -3.72 -3.26
CA TYR A 27 -3.83 -4.13 -3.19
C TYR A 27 -3.58 -5.49 -3.85
N THR A 28 -2.32 -5.67 -4.23
CA THR A 28 -1.73 -6.95 -4.60
C THR A 28 -0.43 -7.07 -3.83
N GLY A 29 -0.36 -8.06 -2.94
CA GLY A 29 0.79 -8.39 -2.11
C GLY A 29 1.62 -9.48 -2.77
N CYS A 30 2.87 -9.16 -3.06
CA CYS A 30 3.86 -10.09 -3.61
C CYS A 30 5.07 -10.20 -2.71
N LEU A 31 5.72 -11.36 -2.71
CA LEU A 31 7.04 -11.52 -2.10
C LEU A 31 8.07 -10.73 -2.90
N TYR A 32 9.06 -10.18 -2.20
CA TYR A 32 10.15 -9.45 -2.84
C TYR A 32 11.07 -10.43 -3.59
N ASP A 33 11.25 -10.19 -4.89
CA ASP A 33 12.14 -10.97 -5.74
C ASP A 33 13.20 -10.06 -6.39
N PRO A 34 14.49 -10.21 -6.03
CA PRO A 34 15.57 -9.39 -6.59
C PRO A 34 15.77 -9.60 -8.09
N THR A 35 15.28 -10.72 -8.66
CA THR A 35 15.38 -11.02 -10.09
C THR A 35 14.27 -10.37 -10.91
N ALA A 36 13.16 -9.95 -10.27
CA ALA A 36 11.98 -9.38 -10.92
C ALA A 36 12.04 -7.84 -11.03
N ALA A 37 13.19 -7.26 -11.33
CA ALA A 37 13.38 -5.80 -11.36
C ALA A 37 12.41 -5.08 -12.32
N GLU A 38 12.07 -5.70 -13.45
CA GLU A 38 11.11 -5.17 -14.44
C GLU A 38 9.67 -5.12 -13.90
N LYS A 39 9.35 -5.94 -12.89
CA LYS A 39 8.06 -6.01 -12.22
C LYS A 39 8.10 -5.37 -10.84
N TYR A 40 8.93 -4.34 -10.66
CA TYR A 40 9.08 -3.64 -9.37
C TYR A 40 9.53 -4.56 -8.22
N PHE A 41 10.30 -5.60 -8.53
CA PHE A 41 10.71 -6.65 -7.58
C PHE A 41 9.53 -7.43 -6.97
N MET A 42 8.38 -7.43 -7.63
CA MET A 42 7.23 -8.24 -7.25
C MET A 42 7.38 -9.64 -7.83
N GLY A 43 7.69 -10.60 -6.97
CA GLY A 43 7.72 -12.03 -7.27
C GLY A 43 6.34 -12.67 -7.08
N ASP A 44 6.30 -13.79 -6.38
CA ASP A 44 5.06 -14.55 -6.17
C ASP A 44 4.01 -13.76 -5.37
N GLU A 45 2.81 -13.69 -5.92
CA GLU A 45 1.64 -13.15 -5.23
C GLU A 45 1.24 -14.08 -4.08
N PHE A 46 1.08 -13.51 -2.88
CA PHE A 46 0.59 -14.25 -1.72
C PHE A 46 -0.83 -13.82 -1.32
N ASP A 47 -1.26 -12.61 -1.71
CA ASP A 47 -2.59 -12.10 -1.40
C ASP A 47 -2.98 -10.94 -2.32
N SER A 48 -4.27 -10.82 -2.64
CA SER A 48 -4.79 -9.64 -3.34
C SER A 48 -6.24 -9.34 -2.97
N SER A 49 -6.61 -8.05 -3.02
CA SER A 49 -7.99 -7.62 -2.81
C SER A 49 -8.93 -8.03 -3.95
N LYS A 50 -8.39 -8.34 -5.13
CA LYS A 50 -9.19 -8.72 -6.31
C LYS A 50 -10.04 -9.96 -6.06
N ASP A 51 -9.53 -10.92 -5.31
CA ASP A 51 -10.20 -12.19 -5.05
C ASP A 51 -11.15 -12.12 -3.84
N ARG A 52 -10.92 -11.17 -2.91
CA ARG A 52 -11.66 -11.06 -1.63
C ARG A 52 -12.63 -9.88 -1.56
N GLY A 53 -12.53 -8.93 -2.50
CA GLY A 53 -13.21 -7.64 -2.45
C GLY A 53 -12.39 -6.58 -1.70
N ASP A 54 -12.94 -5.36 -1.69
CA ASP A 54 -12.30 -4.17 -1.14
C ASP A 54 -11.81 -4.36 0.30
N PHE A 55 -10.51 -4.13 0.54
CA PHE A 55 -9.94 -4.21 1.88
C PHE A 55 -10.19 -2.93 2.66
N LYS A 56 -10.90 -3.04 3.78
CA LYS A 56 -11.23 -1.93 4.68
C LYS A 56 -10.44 -2.03 5.96
N THR A 57 -9.73 -0.98 6.33
CA THR A 57 -8.97 -0.94 7.58
C THR A 57 -8.92 0.47 8.16
N THR A 58 -8.70 0.56 9.48
CA THR A 58 -8.38 1.82 10.15
C THR A 58 -6.88 2.05 10.10
N ILE A 59 -6.43 3.23 9.64
CA ILE A 59 -5.01 3.56 9.47
C ILE A 59 -4.47 4.45 10.59
N GLY A 60 -3.17 4.33 10.88
CA GLY A 60 -2.44 5.21 11.81
C GLY A 60 -2.63 4.86 13.29
N ILE A 61 -3.18 3.68 13.59
CA ILE A 61 -3.46 3.21 14.95
C ILE A 61 -2.78 1.88 15.30
N GLY A 62 -1.86 1.40 14.47
CA GLY A 62 -1.12 0.15 14.69
C GLY A 62 -1.93 -1.13 14.43
N LYS A 63 -3.05 -1.04 13.71
CA LYS A 63 -3.86 -2.21 13.33
C LYS A 63 -3.31 -2.97 12.12
N VAL A 64 -2.47 -2.32 11.31
CA VAL A 64 -1.83 -2.92 10.14
C VAL A 64 -0.31 -2.89 10.30
N ILE A 65 0.39 -3.56 9.39
CA ILE A 65 1.85 -3.54 9.39
C ILE A 65 2.36 -2.09 9.31
N ARG A 66 3.45 -1.82 10.04
CA ARG A 66 4.00 -0.46 10.20
C ARG A 66 4.24 0.27 8.87
N GLY A 67 4.69 -0.46 7.83
CA GLY A 67 4.91 0.13 6.51
C GLY A 67 3.64 0.68 5.86
N TRP A 68 2.48 0.08 6.13
CA TRP A 68 1.19 0.62 5.69
C TRP A 68 0.81 1.86 6.48
N ASP A 69 0.89 1.79 7.81
CA ASP A 69 0.57 2.93 8.68
C ASP A 69 1.41 4.17 8.34
N GLU A 70 2.68 4.01 7.95
CA GLU A 70 3.53 5.13 7.55
C GLU A 70 3.28 5.58 6.10
N ALA A 71 3.12 4.65 5.15
CA ALA A 71 3.02 5.01 3.73
C ALA A 71 1.63 5.53 3.34
N VAL A 72 0.56 4.88 3.82
CA VAL A 72 -0.83 5.22 3.46
C VAL A 72 -1.22 6.59 4.02
N MET A 73 -0.73 6.95 5.20
CA MET A 73 -0.89 8.30 5.77
C MET A 73 -0.30 9.40 4.87
N ASN A 74 0.65 9.06 4.01
CA ASN A 74 1.27 9.98 3.06
C ASN A 74 0.67 9.88 1.65
N MET A 75 -0.38 9.07 1.45
CA MET A 75 -1.09 8.93 0.18
C MET A 75 -2.30 9.87 0.11
N THR A 76 -2.77 10.09 -1.10
CA THR A 76 -4.03 10.81 -1.37
C THR A 76 -5.06 9.90 -2.01
N LEU A 77 -6.34 10.24 -1.88
CA LEU A 77 -7.43 9.45 -2.45
C LEU A 77 -7.22 9.24 -3.96
N GLY A 78 -7.29 7.98 -4.39
CA GLY A 78 -7.09 7.55 -5.78
C GLY A 78 -5.62 7.37 -6.19
N GLU A 79 -4.66 7.57 -5.28
CA GLU A 79 -3.24 7.31 -5.53
C GLU A 79 -2.96 5.82 -5.71
N LYS A 80 -2.11 5.48 -6.68
CA LYS A 80 -1.59 4.13 -6.87
C LYS A 80 -0.07 4.17 -6.71
N CYS A 81 0.46 3.36 -5.82
CA CYS A 81 1.89 3.26 -5.58
C CYS A 81 2.32 1.81 -5.33
N ILE A 82 3.63 1.56 -5.48
CA ILE A 82 4.29 0.35 -4.99
C ILE A 82 4.90 0.67 -3.63
N LEU A 83 4.64 -0.19 -2.65
CA LEU A 83 5.23 -0.13 -1.32
C LEU A 83 6.21 -1.29 -1.17
N THR A 84 7.49 -0.99 -1.00
CA THR A 84 8.50 -1.98 -0.62
C THR A 84 8.73 -1.88 0.88
N ILE A 85 8.44 -2.95 1.61
CA ILE A 85 8.51 -3.00 3.08
C ILE A 85 9.63 -3.96 3.49
N SER A 86 10.54 -3.51 4.36
CA SER A 86 11.71 -4.24 4.84
C SER A 86 11.90 -4.10 6.35
#